data_AF-A0A9D4A628-F1
#
_entry.id   AF-A0A9D4A628-F1
#
_cell.length_a   1.000
_cell.length_b   1.000
_cell.length_c   1.000
_cell.angle_alpha   90.00
_cell.angle_beta   90.00
_cell.angle_gamma   90.00
#
_symmetry.space_group_name_H-M   'P 1'
#
loop_
_entity.id
_entity.type
_entity.pdbx_description
1 polymer ?
#
loop_
_entity_poly.entity_id
_entity_poly.type
_entity_poly.pdbx_seq_one_letter_code
_entity_poly.pdbx_strand_id
1 'polypeptide(L)' 'MEKVQQSWGYVQGLKVSRMGTRGGLSLCWREGCLVTLRSFSRNHIDTLIEYDPNGHSWRFMGFYGHPEELN' A
#
# COMPACT_ATOMS: atom_id res chain seq x y z
N MET A 1 -2.29 -6.97 -11.59
CA MET A 1 -1.63 -6.76 -10.29
C MET A 1 -1.38 -8.11 -9.63
N GLU A 2 -2.39 -8.98 -9.52
CA GLU A 2 -2.24 -10.36 -8.99
C GLU A 2 -1.10 -11.15 -9.63
N LYS A 3 -0.99 -11.16 -10.98
CA LYS A 3 0.13 -11.87 -11.64
C LYS A 3 1.53 -11.35 -11.25
N VAL A 4 1.68 -10.04 -11.08
CA VAL A 4 2.96 -9.41 -10.70
C VAL A 4 3.26 -9.67 -9.22
N GLN A 5 2.24 -9.51 -8.36
CA GLN A 5 2.32 -9.81 -6.93
C GLN A 5 2.72 -11.27 -6.68
N GLN A 6 2.04 -12.22 -7.34
CA GLN A 6 2.33 -13.65 -7.24
C GLN A 6 3.74 -13.99 -7.75
N SER A 7 4.17 -13.40 -8.87
CA SER A 7 5.52 -13.65 -9.40
C SER A 7 6.63 -13.17 -8.47
N TRP A 8 6.34 -12.21 -7.58
CA TRP A 8 7.30 -11.62 -6.64
C TRP A 8 7.11 -12.13 -5.20
N GLY A 9 6.23 -13.11 -4.99
CA GLY A 9 5.98 -13.70 -3.66
C GLY A 9 5.23 -12.78 -2.69
N TYR A 10 4.57 -11.73 -3.19
CA TYR A 10 3.65 -10.91 -2.41
C TYR A 10 2.26 -11.54 -2.46
N VAL A 11 1.81 -12.08 -1.33
CA VAL A 11 0.55 -12.84 -1.24
C VAL A 11 -0.61 -12.01 -0.72
N GLN A 12 -0.32 -10.86 -0.09
CA GLN A 12 -1.31 -9.95 0.48
C GLN A 12 -1.12 -8.54 -0.08
N GLY A 13 -2.19 -7.75 -0.06
CA GLY A 13 -2.10 -6.37 -0.51
C GLY A 13 -3.36 -5.54 -0.27
N LEU A 14 -3.16 -4.22 -0.27
CA LEU A 14 -4.18 -3.20 -0.32
C LEU A 14 -4.14 -2.52 -1.70
N LYS A 15 -5.32 -2.33 -2.28
CA LYS A 15 -5.49 -1.58 -3.53
C LYS A 15 -6.43 -0.41 -3.28
N VAL A 16 -5.98 0.77 -3.65
CA VAL A 16 -6.81 1.97 -3.68
C VAL A 16 -7.16 2.26 -5.14
N SER A 17 -8.46 2.24 -5.43
CA SER A 17 -8.96 2.46 -6.79
C SER A 17 -8.56 3.84 -7.33
N ARG A 18 -8.18 3.86 -8.61
CA ARG A 18 -8.02 5.11 -9.37
C ARG A 18 -9.37 5.80 -9.60
N MET A 19 -9.34 7.09 -9.90
CA MET A 19 -10.47 7.78 -10.54
C MET A 19 -10.10 8.24 -11.95
N GLY A 20 -10.97 7.95 -12.91
CA GLY A 20 -10.75 8.30 -14.32
C GLY A 20 -9.49 7.65 -14.91
N THR A 21 -8.69 8.46 -15.60
CA THR A 21 -7.43 8.05 -16.25
C THR A 21 -6.20 8.12 -15.33
N ARG A 22 -6.36 8.61 -14.08
CA ARG A 22 -5.25 8.75 -13.12
C ARG A 22 -4.69 7.39 -12.71
N GLY A 23 -3.46 7.39 -12.18
CA GLY A 23 -2.88 6.22 -11.52
C GLY A 23 -3.69 5.80 -10.29
N GLY A 24 -3.38 4.61 -9.76
CA GLY A 24 -3.92 4.11 -8.50
C GLY A 24 -2.79 3.73 -7.55
N LEU A 25 -3.09 3.65 -6.26
CA LEU A 25 -2.13 3.22 -5.24
C LEU A 25 -2.30 1.73 -4.95
N SER A 26 -1.18 1.05 -4.70
CA SER A 26 -1.20 -0.30 -4.15
C SER A 26 -0.02 -0.52 -3.22
N LEU A 27 -0.30 -1.22 -2.13
CA LEU A 27 0.67 -1.75 -1.18
C LEU A 27 0.56 -3.27 -1.18
N CYS A 28 1.68 -3.98 -1.32
CA CYS A 28 1.72 -5.44 -1.34
C CYS A 28 2.78 -5.91 -0.33
N TRP A 29 2.54 -7.01 0.36
CA TRP A 29 3.48 -7.56 1.33
C TRP A 29 3.51 -9.09 1.32
N ARG A 30 4.59 -9.63 1.87
CA ARG A 30 4.84 -11.08 1.98
C ARG A 30 4.17 -11.62 3.25
N GLU A 31 4.07 -12.94 3.35
CA GLU A 31 3.72 -13.59 4.62
C GLU A 31 4.74 -13.26 5.71
N GLY A 32 4.28 -13.26 6.96
CA GLY A 32 5.09 -12.89 8.13
C GLY A 32 5.13 -11.40 8.45
N CYS A 33 4.60 -10.54 7.57
CA CYS A 33 4.35 -9.14 7.89
C CYS A 33 2.92 -8.96 8.40
N LEU A 34 2.77 -8.54 9.66
CA LEU A 34 1.50 -8.11 10.21
C LEU A 34 1.28 -6.65 9.83
N VAL A 35 0.31 -6.38 8.97
CA VAL A 35 0.04 -5.04 8.44
C VAL A 35 -1.31 -4.54 8.94
N THR A 36 -1.27 -3.47 9.74
CA THR A 36 -2.45 -2.79 10.27
C THR A 36 -2.68 -1.48 9.53
N LEU A 37 -3.81 -1.37 8.82
CA LEU A 37 -4.19 -0.15 8.12
C LEU A 37 -4.64 0.92 9.11
N ARG A 38 -3.97 2.08 9.10
CA ARG A 38 -4.31 3.23 9.95
C ARG A 38 -5.26 4.18 9.24
N SER A 39 -4.92 4.55 8.00
CA SER A 39 -5.77 5.36 7.15
C SER A 39 -5.36 5.19 5.68
N PHE A 40 -6.27 5.55 4.77
CA PHE A 40 -5.95 5.66 3.35
C PHE A 40 -6.84 6.71 2.69
N SER A 41 -6.38 7.23 1.57
CA SER A 41 -7.18 8.00 0.62
C SER A 41 -6.73 7.67 -0.80
N ARG A 42 -7.32 8.32 -1.80
CA ARG A 42 -6.86 8.23 -3.18
C ARG A 42 -5.40 8.67 -3.37
N ASN A 43 -4.87 9.46 -2.44
CA ASN A 43 -3.55 10.07 -2.50
C ASN A 43 -2.60 9.57 -1.40
N HIS A 44 -3.03 8.69 -0.49
CA HIS A 44 -2.12 8.15 0.53
C HIS A 44 -2.53 6.78 1.06
N ILE A 45 -1.54 6.06 1.58
CA ILE A 45 -1.70 4.85 2.40
C ILE A 45 -0.84 5.02 3.65
N ASP A 46 -1.40 4.71 4.82
CA ASP A 46 -0.73 4.77 6.11
C ASP A 46 -0.96 3.47 6.89
N THR A 47 0.11 2.77 7.23
CA THR A 47 0.06 1.45 7.88
C THR A 47 1.09 1.32 9.00
N LEU A 48 0.74 0.61 10.06
CA LEU A 48 1.68 0.04 11.02
C LEU A 48 2.07 -1.37 10.54
N ILE A 49 3.35 -1.67 10.52
CA ILE A 49 3.90 -2.95 10.05
C ILE A 49 4.72 -3.57 11.18
N GLU A 50 4.45 -4.84 11.46
CA GLU A 50 5.11 -5.62 12.50
C GLU A 50 5.73 -6.87 11.86
N TYR A 51 6.97 -7.16 12.22
CA TYR A 51 7.64 -8.41 11.87
C TYR A 51 7.64 -9.36 13.06
N ASP A 52 6.87 -10.45 12.96
CA ASP A 52 6.90 -11.57 13.90
C ASP A 52 8.21 -12.37 13.68
N PRO A 53 8.97 -12.80 14.73
CA PRO A 53 8.72 -12.74 16.17
C PRO A 53 9.50 -11.66 16.94
N ASN A 54 10.28 -10.84 16.25
CA ASN A 54 11.21 -9.92 16.91
C ASN A 54 10.54 -8.66 17.48
N GLY A 55 9.22 -8.50 17.30
CA GLY A 55 8.44 -7.38 17.85
C GLY A 55 8.80 -6.01 17.29
N HIS A 56 9.62 -5.95 16.23
CA HIS A 56 9.97 -4.70 15.58
C HIS A 56 8.78 -4.19 14.77
N SER A 57 8.26 -3.04 15.20
CA SER A 57 7.21 -2.32 14.51
C SER A 57 7.76 -1.07 13.83
N TRP A 58 7.26 -0.77 12.64
CA TRP A 58 7.58 0.44 11.90
C TRP A 58 6.35 0.93 11.15
N ARG A 59 6.32 2.23 10.85
CA ARG A 59 5.22 2.86 10.13
C ARG A 59 5.61 3.05 8.67
N PHE A 60 4.76 2.60 7.76
CA PHE A 60 4.87 2.92 6.34
C PHE A 60 3.81 3.95 5.97
N MET A 61 4.25 5.01 5.30
CA MET A 61 3.36 6.01 4.73
C MET A 61 3.78 6.30 3.30
N GLY A 62 2.88 6.00 2.36
CA GLY A 62 3.06 6.27 0.94
C GLY A 62 2.13 7.37 0.50
N PHE A 63 2.66 8.39 -0.18
CA PHE A 63 1.88 9.46 -0.79
C PHE A 63 1.94 9.37 -2.31
N TYR A 64 0.81 9.65 -2.95
CA TYR A 64 0.68 9.83 -4.38
C TYR A 64 0.26 11.26 -4.65
N GLY A 65 1.07 11.97 -5.41
CA GLY A 65 0.83 13.37 -5.76
C GLY A 65 -0.58 13.58 -6.31
N HIS A 66 -1.16 14.71 -5.95
CA HIS A 66 -2.38 15.22 -6.55
C HIS A 66 -1.98 16.41 -7.43
N PRO A 67 -1.49 16.18 -8.67
CA PRO A 67 -1.21 17.31 -9.55
C PRO A 67 -2.50 18.12 -9.68
N GLU A 68 -2.43 19.40 -9.30
CA GLU A 68 -3.52 20.33 -9.58
C GLU A 68 -3.64 20.43 -11.10
N GLU A 69 -4.80 20.05 -11.62
CA GLU A 69 -5.16 20.42 -12.98
C GLU A 69 -5.50 21.91 -12.90
N LEU A 70 -4.50 22.75 -13.19
CA LEU A 70 -4.74 24.16 -13.51
C LEU A 70 -5.65 24.16 -14.75
N ASN A 71 -6.93 24.43 -14.52
CA ASN A 71 -7.89 24.77 -15.57
C ASN A 71 -7.69 26.23 -16.00
#